data_AF-A0A971EDY0-F1
#
_entry.id   AF-A0A971EDY0-F1
#
_cell.length_a   1.000
_cell.length_b   1.000
_cell.length_c   1.000
_cell.angle_alpha   90.00
_cell.angle_beta   90.00
_cell.angle_gamma   90.00
#
_symmetry.space_group_name_H-M   'P 1'
#
loop_
_entity.id
_entity.type
_entity.pdbx_description
1 polymer ?
#
loop_
_entity_poly.entity_id
_entity_poly.type
_entity_poly.pdbx_seq_one_letter_code
_entity_poly.pdbx_strand_id
1 'polypeptide(L)'
;MRKGRKGVCFAFLLVCLLLVWTSPALGQRVDWNLTWLDDGTIVETVSLEMRDLVLEDKSWHSSADPQGRLLLTRRTNSWEEYSKLSDRLPLSMESRNYVILQTAKLRSEDFAAAPGGLYQQVAAASDAQLSIKVPGIIRDHSADMIIDNQQAVWKLSRLDHLTTEDLLLQATIFDGLLIAVLLVGGAVIVIGLWFLRTIRRAHRLIDEEYSLDNIALDDSRENTTETEEEKN
;
A
#
# COMPACT_ATOMS: atom_id res chain seq x y z
N MET A 1 5.23 49.33 55.76
CA MET A 1 4.89 48.13 54.95
C MET A 1 5.39 48.28 53.50
N ARG A 2 6.63 47.87 53.16
CA ARG A 2 7.11 47.91 51.75
C ARG A 2 8.31 46.99 51.43
N LYS A 3 8.67 46.05 52.32
CA LYS A 3 9.78 45.09 52.10
C LYS A 3 9.33 43.74 51.51
N GLY A 4 8.13 43.24 51.85
CA GLY A 4 7.62 41.94 51.37
C GLY A 4 7.28 41.88 49.88
N ARG A 5 6.75 42.95 49.28
CA ARG A 5 6.39 42.98 47.84
C ARG A 5 7.59 42.88 46.89
N LYS A 6 8.77 43.36 47.32
CA LYS A 6 9.99 43.31 46.49
C LYS A 6 10.60 41.91 46.44
N GLY A 7 10.56 41.17 47.56
CA GLY A 7 11.03 39.78 47.62
C GLY A 7 10.17 38.83 46.81
N VAL A 8 8.85 39.00 46.84
CA VAL A 8 7.92 38.21 46.03
C VAL A 8 8.08 38.50 44.54
N CYS A 9 8.26 39.77 44.16
CA CYS A 9 8.49 40.13 42.76
C CYS A 9 9.83 39.60 42.25
N PHE A 10 10.89 39.64 43.08
CA PHE A 10 12.21 39.11 42.71
C PHE A 10 12.21 37.59 42.61
N ALA A 11 11.53 36.90 43.53
CA ALA A 11 11.34 35.44 43.45
C ALA A 11 10.56 35.05 42.19
N PHE A 12 9.51 35.79 41.82
CA PHE A 12 8.74 35.54 40.61
C PHE A 12 9.56 35.77 39.34
N LEU A 13 10.35 36.85 39.31
CA LEU A 13 11.25 37.16 38.18
C LEU A 13 12.35 36.08 38.03
N LEU A 14 12.88 35.56 39.14
CA LEU A 14 13.89 34.51 39.15
C LEU A 14 13.30 33.16 38.71
N VAL A 15 12.05 32.85 39.06
CA VAL A 15 11.32 31.67 38.54
C VAL A 15 11.03 31.81 37.05
N CYS A 16 10.60 32.99 36.58
CA CYS A 16 10.42 33.24 35.15
C CYS A 16 11.75 33.12 34.38
N LEU A 17 12.86 33.60 34.94
CA LEU A 17 14.19 33.48 34.32
C LEU A 17 14.65 32.01 34.26
N LEU A 18 14.38 31.22 35.30
CA LEU A 18 14.66 29.77 35.31
C LEU A 18 13.80 29.00 34.29
N LEU A 19 12.56 29.43 34.03
CA LEU A 19 11.69 28.84 33.00
C LEU A 19 12.16 29.14 31.56
N VAL A 20 12.92 30.21 31.33
CA VAL A 20 13.51 30.52 30.01
C VAL A 20 14.81 29.71 29.78
N TRP A 21 15.40 29.18 30.85
CA TRP A 21 16.56 28.28 30.82
C TRP A 21 16.19 26.81 30.98
N THR A 22 14.94 26.43 30.69
CA THR A 22 14.69 25.02 30.39
C THR A 22 15.45 24.70 29.12
N SER A 23 16.48 23.86 29.22
CA SER A 23 17.05 23.18 28.04
C SER A 23 15.90 22.69 27.17
N PRO A 24 15.95 22.82 25.83
CA PRO A 24 14.96 22.17 24.98
C PRO A 24 14.86 20.73 25.46
N ALA A 25 13.64 20.29 25.77
CA ALA A 25 13.43 18.90 26.13
C ALA A 25 14.03 18.08 24.98
N LEU A 26 15.16 17.41 25.26
CA LEU A 26 15.76 16.43 24.37
C LEU A 26 14.81 15.23 24.36
N GLY A 27 13.65 15.40 23.73
CA GLY A 27 12.78 14.31 23.35
C GLY A 27 13.53 13.54 22.28
N GLN A 28 13.89 12.30 22.57
CA GLN A 28 14.53 11.45 21.60
C GLN A 28 13.52 11.07 20.52
N ARG A 29 13.41 11.90 19.48
CA ARG A 29 12.50 11.65 18.38
C ARG A 29 12.96 10.45 17.56
N VAL A 30 12.06 9.49 17.37
CA VAL A 30 12.31 8.29 16.57
C VAL A 30 11.23 8.18 15.50
N ASP A 31 11.63 8.31 14.24
CA ASP A 31 10.74 8.08 13.11
C ASP A 31 11.05 6.68 12.52
N TRP A 32 10.16 5.71 12.71
CA TRP A 32 10.27 4.37 12.14
C TRP A 32 9.34 4.24 10.93
N ASN A 33 9.91 4.01 9.75
CA ASN A 33 9.19 3.85 8.50
C ASN A 33 9.36 2.43 7.96
N LEU A 34 8.25 1.77 7.65
CA LEU A 34 8.21 0.45 7.02
C LEU A 34 7.48 0.58 5.69
N THR A 35 8.23 0.45 4.59
CA THR A 35 7.68 0.50 3.23
C THR A 35 7.64 -0.89 2.65
N TRP A 36 6.42 -1.37 2.36
CA TRP A 36 6.18 -2.58 1.61
C TRP A 36 6.05 -2.26 0.12
N LEU A 37 6.94 -2.82 -0.69
CA LEU A 37 6.99 -2.63 -2.14
C LEU A 37 6.13 -3.65 -2.89
N ASP A 38 5.79 -3.32 -4.14
CA ASP A 38 4.97 -4.15 -5.03
C ASP A 38 5.60 -5.53 -5.29
N ASP A 39 6.93 -5.64 -5.21
CA ASP A 39 7.68 -6.90 -5.40
C ASP A 39 7.69 -7.81 -4.16
N GLY A 40 7.04 -7.40 -3.07
CA GLY A 40 7.02 -8.13 -1.80
C GLY A 40 8.11 -7.72 -0.82
N THR A 41 9.11 -6.94 -1.26
CA THR A 41 10.20 -6.46 -0.41
C THR A 41 9.68 -5.52 0.67
N ILE A 42 10.25 -5.64 1.87
CA ILE A 42 10.08 -4.69 2.97
C ILE A 42 11.36 -3.87 3.12
N VAL A 43 11.22 -2.56 3.08
CA VAL A 43 12.29 -1.60 3.38
C VAL A 43 11.96 -0.90 4.69
N GLU A 44 12.81 -1.12 5.68
CA GLU A 44 12.74 -0.42 6.96
C GLU A 44 13.73 0.73 6.99
N THR A 45 13.28 1.88 7.45
CA THR A 45 14.11 3.05 7.66
C THR A 45 13.79 3.63 9.04
N VAL A 46 14.80 3.70 9.91
CA VAL A 46 14.70 4.33 11.23
C VAL A 46 15.54 5.60 11.22
N SER A 47 14.89 6.73 11.47
CA SER A 47 15.57 8.02 11.66
C SER A 47 15.54 8.40 13.13
N LEU A 48 16.71 8.75 13.66
CA LEU A 48 16.88 9.00 15.08
C LEU A 48 17.94 10.09 15.33
N GLU A 49 17.77 10.80 16.42
CA GLU A 49 18.73 11.83 16.87
C GLU A 49 19.81 11.28 17.83
N MET A 50 19.64 10.03 18.28
CA MET A 50 20.53 9.36 19.22
C MET A 50 21.86 8.96 18.56
N ARG A 51 22.98 9.26 19.24
CA ARG A 51 24.33 9.08 18.68
C ARG A 51 25.03 7.80 19.15
N ASP A 52 24.61 7.24 20.28
CA ASP A 52 25.27 6.09 20.92
C ASP A 52 24.44 4.82 20.75
N LEU A 53 24.32 4.32 19.52
CA LEU A 53 23.73 3.01 19.24
C LEU A 53 24.81 1.94 19.10
N VAL A 54 24.60 0.83 19.80
CA VAL A 54 25.40 -0.38 19.59
C VAL A 54 24.57 -1.31 18.71
N LEU A 55 24.90 -1.36 17.42
CA LEU A 55 24.28 -2.28 16.48
C LEU A 55 25.15 -3.53 16.37
N GLU A 56 24.69 -4.64 16.97
CA GLU A 56 25.33 -5.94 16.77
C GLU A 56 24.98 -6.55 15.40
N ASP A 57 23.81 -6.20 14.87
CA ASP A 57 23.31 -6.69 13.59
C ASP A 57 23.87 -5.90 12.40
N LYS A 58 24.58 -6.60 11.51
CA LYS A 58 25.19 -6.05 10.29
C LYS A 58 24.20 -5.84 9.15
N SER A 59 22.94 -6.25 9.31
CA SER A 59 21.91 -6.07 8.29
C SER A 59 21.48 -4.60 8.13
N TRP A 60 21.72 -3.78 9.15
CA TRP A 60 21.45 -2.35 9.14
C TRP A 60 22.56 -1.58 8.41
N HIS A 61 22.14 -0.77 7.43
CA HIS A 61 23.00 0.18 6.74
C HIS A 61 22.80 1.55 7.38
N SER A 62 23.91 2.13 7.88
CA SER A 62 23.92 3.43 8.53
C SER A 62 24.31 4.54 7.56
N SER A 63 23.54 5.62 7.55
CA SER A 63 23.84 6.86 6.85
C SER A 63 23.38 8.07 7.67
N ALA A 64 23.72 9.28 7.21
CA ALA A 64 23.26 10.52 7.82
C ALA A 64 22.30 11.23 6.87
N ASP A 65 21.16 11.68 7.41
CA ASP A 65 20.25 12.61 6.73
C ASP A 65 20.95 13.99 6.59
N PRO A 66 20.69 14.80 5.54
CA PRO A 66 21.12 16.21 5.45
C PRO A 66 20.93 17.07 6.72
N GLN A 67 20.02 16.70 7.61
CA GLN A 67 19.77 17.36 8.90
C GLN A 67 20.70 16.88 10.04
N GLY A 68 21.62 15.94 9.76
CA GLY A 68 22.55 15.36 10.73
C GLY A 68 21.95 14.25 11.60
N ARG A 69 20.75 13.75 11.28
CA ARG A 69 20.11 12.62 11.96
C ARG A 69 20.70 11.30 11.46
N LEU A 70 20.83 10.33 12.36
CA LEU A 70 21.26 8.99 12.00
C LEU A 70 20.10 8.26 11.33
N LEU A 71 20.36 7.71 10.15
CA LEU A 71 19.42 6.96 9.33
C LEU A 71 19.90 5.52 9.24
N LEU A 72 19.09 4.59 9.73
CA LEU A 72 19.35 3.15 9.66
C LEU A 72 18.38 2.53 8.68
N THR A 73 18.89 1.85 7.66
CA THR A 73 18.06 1.24 6.62
C THR A 73 18.36 -0.24 6.50
N ARG A 74 17.31 -1.05 6.40
CA ARG A 74 17.41 -2.49 6.18
C ARG A 74 16.40 -2.93 5.14
N ARG A 75 16.80 -3.87 4.29
CA ARG A 75 15.95 -4.44 3.25
C ARG A 75 15.78 -5.93 3.50
N THR A 76 14.54 -6.39 3.41
CA THR A 76 14.15 -7.79 3.57
C THR A 76 13.29 -8.20 2.39
N ASN A 77 13.46 -9.42 1.86
CA ASN A 77 12.81 -9.77 0.59
C ASN A 77 11.32 -10.08 0.73
N SER A 78 10.86 -10.44 1.93
CA SER A 78 9.46 -10.79 2.18
C SER A 78 9.06 -10.64 3.65
N TRP A 79 7.75 -10.65 3.90
CA TRP A 79 7.20 -10.74 5.26
C TRP A 79 7.61 -12.01 6.00
N GLU A 80 7.87 -13.12 5.30
CA GLU A 80 8.31 -14.38 5.92
C GLU A 80 9.77 -14.31 6.39
N GLU A 81 10.63 -13.61 5.65
CA GLU A 81 12.00 -13.35 6.08
C GLU A 81 12.03 -12.32 7.22
N TYR A 82 11.19 -11.28 7.14
CA TYR A 82 11.02 -10.29 8.19
C TYR A 82 10.56 -10.95 9.50
N SER A 83 9.62 -11.87 9.34
CA SER A 83 9.28 -13.06 10.11
C SER A 83 10.32 -13.70 11.03
N LYS A 84 11.57 -13.72 10.58
CA LYS A 84 12.66 -14.48 11.19
C LYS A 84 13.72 -13.58 11.82
N LEU A 85 13.62 -12.27 11.62
CA LEU A 85 14.53 -11.30 12.21
C LEU A 85 14.35 -11.28 13.73
N SER A 86 15.45 -11.39 14.45
CA SER A 86 15.49 -11.35 15.92
C SER A 86 15.33 -9.94 16.48
N ASP A 87 15.53 -8.93 15.65
CA ASP A 87 15.35 -7.51 15.97
C ASP A 87 14.47 -6.87 14.89
N ARG A 88 13.16 -6.80 15.14
CA ARG A 88 12.12 -6.28 14.25
C ARG A 88 11.02 -5.58 15.04
N LEU A 89 10.13 -4.88 14.35
CA LEU A 89 8.88 -4.43 14.96
C LEU A 89 8.00 -5.65 15.32
N PRO A 90 7.25 -5.59 16.44
CA PRO A 90 6.36 -6.65 16.89
C PRO A 90 5.08 -6.70 16.04
N LEU A 91 5.23 -7.07 14.76
CA LEU A 91 4.18 -7.08 13.76
C LEU A 91 4.05 -8.48 13.15
N SER A 92 2.81 -8.92 12.97
CA SER A 92 2.45 -10.10 12.20
C SER A 92 1.67 -9.69 10.94
N MET A 93 1.90 -10.43 9.85
CA MET A 93 1.19 -10.23 8.59
C MET A 93 0.44 -11.52 8.21
N GLU A 94 -0.86 -11.39 7.98
CA GLU A 94 -1.69 -12.43 7.39
C GLU A 94 -2.12 -11.98 6.00
N SER A 95 -1.78 -12.77 4.98
CA SER A 95 -2.18 -12.51 3.60
C SER A 95 -3.11 -13.60 3.08
N ARG A 96 -4.12 -13.17 2.30
CA ARG A 96 -4.97 -14.06 1.52
C ARG A 96 -4.89 -13.65 0.06
N ASN A 97 -4.35 -14.55 -0.75
CA ASN A 97 -4.18 -14.36 -2.18
C ASN A 97 -5.42 -14.83 -2.94
N TYR A 98 -5.90 -13.99 -3.85
CA TYR A 98 -6.89 -14.31 -4.86
C TYR A 98 -6.25 -14.07 -6.24
N VAL A 99 -6.96 -14.43 -7.30
CA VAL A 99 -6.41 -14.43 -8.67
C VAL A 99 -5.87 -13.06 -9.11
N ILE A 100 -6.57 -11.97 -8.81
CA ILE A 100 -6.21 -10.60 -9.25
C ILE A 100 -5.94 -9.64 -8.08
N LEU A 101 -6.15 -10.09 -6.85
CA LEU A 101 -6.06 -9.25 -5.67
C LEU A 101 -5.54 -10.05 -4.48
N GLN A 102 -4.87 -9.37 -3.58
CA GLN A 102 -4.42 -9.90 -2.30
C GLN A 102 -5.00 -9.03 -1.20
N THR A 103 -5.51 -9.67 -0.15
CA THR A 103 -5.87 -8.97 1.09
C THR A 103 -4.76 -9.23 2.11
N ALA A 104 -4.23 -8.16 2.70
CA ALA A 104 -3.22 -8.24 3.74
C ALA A 104 -3.75 -7.61 5.03
N LYS A 105 -3.54 -8.28 6.16
CA LYS A 105 -3.87 -7.79 7.49
C LYS A 105 -2.59 -7.76 8.32
N LEU A 106 -2.26 -6.58 8.85
CA LEU A 106 -1.18 -6.37 9.78
C LEU A 106 -1.77 -6.22 11.18
N ARG A 107 -1.18 -6.93 12.14
CA ARG A 107 -1.54 -6.90 13.55
C ARG A 107 -0.29 -6.74 14.40
N SER A 108 -0.46 -6.23 15.61
CA SER A 108 0.58 -6.38 16.63
C SER A 108 0.72 -7.86 17.01
N GLU A 109 1.94 -8.27 17.33
CA GLU A 109 2.28 -9.61 17.80
C GLU A 109 3.03 -9.49 19.12
N ASP A 110 2.85 -10.43 20.05
CA ASP A 110 3.71 -10.52 21.23
C ASP A 110 5.08 -11.07 20.81
N PHE A 111 6.07 -10.18 20.68
CA PHE A 111 7.42 -10.51 20.21
C PHE A 111 8.46 -9.90 21.15
N ALA A 112 9.28 -10.78 21.75
CA ALA A 112 10.43 -10.37 22.54
C ALA A 112 11.65 -10.16 21.63
N ALA A 113 11.96 -8.90 21.32
CA ALA A 113 13.14 -8.54 20.54
C ALA A 113 14.44 -8.95 21.25
N ALA A 114 15.46 -9.28 20.45
CA ALA A 114 16.77 -9.68 20.94
C ALA A 114 17.39 -8.60 21.85
N PRO A 115 18.05 -8.99 22.95
CA PRO A 115 18.80 -8.06 23.80
C PRO A 115 19.80 -7.25 22.97
N GLY A 116 19.77 -5.92 23.10
CA GLY A 116 20.65 -5.02 22.34
C GLY A 116 20.23 -4.78 20.89
N GLY A 117 19.08 -5.31 20.44
CA GLY A 117 18.49 -4.96 19.14
C GLY A 117 18.10 -3.48 19.04
N LEU A 118 18.06 -2.94 17.82
CA LEU A 118 17.63 -1.58 17.55
C LEU A 118 16.25 -1.29 18.12
N TYR A 119 15.29 -2.20 17.88
CA TYR A 119 13.92 -2.02 18.37
C TYR A 119 13.91 -1.87 19.90
N GLN A 120 14.61 -2.74 20.62
CA GLN A 120 14.68 -2.68 22.08
C GLN A 120 15.33 -1.38 22.58
N GLN A 121 16.37 -0.90 21.90
CA GLN A 121 17.07 0.34 22.27
C GLN A 121 16.17 1.58 22.09
N VAL A 122 15.27 1.58 21.11
CA VAL A 122 14.41 2.74 20.80
C VAL A 122 12.94 2.56 21.24
N ALA A 123 12.56 1.39 21.74
CA ALA A 123 11.19 1.05 22.14
C ALA A 123 10.62 2.06 23.17
N ALA A 124 11.46 2.49 24.11
CA ALA A 124 11.09 3.42 25.16
C ALA A 124 11.36 4.90 24.80
N ALA A 125 11.79 5.19 23.57
CA ALA A 125 12.06 6.56 23.14
C ALA A 125 10.80 7.43 23.26
N SER A 126 10.97 8.63 23.81
CA SER A 126 9.90 9.61 23.98
C SER A 126 9.67 10.33 22.65
N ASP A 127 8.43 10.34 22.15
CA ASP A 127 8.05 10.91 20.85
C ASP A 127 8.49 10.02 19.66
N ALA A 128 7.77 8.91 19.50
CA ALA A 128 7.98 7.95 18.43
C ALA A 128 6.89 8.10 17.36
N GLN A 129 7.28 7.99 16.09
CA GLN A 129 6.33 7.93 14.99
C GLN A 129 6.54 6.63 14.21
N LEU A 130 5.48 5.84 14.05
CA LEU A 130 5.48 4.71 13.14
C LEU A 130 4.78 5.12 11.86
N SER A 131 5.36 4.80 10.72
CA SER A 131 4.69 4.88 9.43
C SER A 131 4.82 3.58 8.66
N ILE A 132 3.71 3.11 8.09
CA ILE A 132 3.66 1.91 7.26
C ILE A 132 3.08 2.29 5.90
N LYS A 133 3.86 2.10 4.83
CA LYS A 133 3.41 2.26 3.45
C LYS A 133 3.17 0.91 2.80
N VAL A 134 2.05 0.74 2.11
CA VAL A 134 1.64 -0.51 1.45
C VAL A 134 1.48 -0.34 -0.07
N PRO A 135 1.69 -1.41 -0.86
CA PRO A 135 1.59 -1.40 -2.33
C PRO A 135 0.13 -1.45 -2.84
N GLY A 136 -0.83 -1.03 -2.02
CA GLY A 136 -2.25 -1.21 -2.28
C GLY A 136 -3.09 -0.17 -1.58
N ILE A 137 -4.39 -0.42 -1.49
CA ILE A 137 -5.35 0.50 -0.87
C ILE A 137 -5.62 0.04 0.56
N ILE A 138 -5.37 0.93 1.51
CA ILE A 138 -5.76 0.75 2.92
C ILE A 138 -7.28 0.75 3.02
N ARG A 139 -7.85 -0.29 3.65
CA ARG A 139 -9.29 -0.51 3.82
C ARG A 139 -9.76 -0.28 5.23
N ASP A 140 -8.94 -0.63 6.20
CA ASP A 140 -9.23 -0.51 7.62
C ASP A 140 -7.91 -0.21 8.35
N HIS A 141 -7.95 0.59 9.42
CA HIS A 141 -6.75 1.02 10.13
C HIS A 141 -7.04 1.56 11.53
N SER A 142 -6.06 1.41 12.43
CA SER A 142 -6.02 2.10 13.72
C SER A 142 -5.17 3.38 13.71
N ALA A 143 -4.61 3.75 12.56
CA ALA A 143 -3.70 4.88 12.41
C ALA A 143 -4.35 6.23 12.70
N ASP A 144 -3.57 7.15 13.29
CA ASP A 144 -3.99 8.54 13.53
C ASP A 144 -4.18 9.33 12.24
N MET A 145 -3.46 8.93 11.18
CA MET A 145 -3.51 9.60 9.89
C MET A 145 -3.22 8.63 8.74
N ILE A 146 -3.95 8.83 7.64
CA ILE A 146 -3.70 8.16 6.35
C ILE A 146 -3.28 9.20 5.31
N ILE A 147 -2.23 8.89 4.56
CA ILE A 147 -1.72 9.66 3.43
C ILE A 147 -1.94 8.85 2.15
N ASP A 148 -2.59 9.46 1.17
CA ASP A 148 -2.85 8.92 -0.17
C ASP A 148 -3.51 7.52 -0.20
N ASN A 149 -4.20 7.11 0.87
CA ASN A 149 -4.75 5.76 1.05
C ASN A 149 -3.73 4.61 0.99
N GLN A 150 -2.44 4.91 1.07
CA GLN A 150 -1.35 3.93 0.94
C GLN A 150 -0.36 3.98 2.10
N GLN A 151 -0.37 5.05 2.88
CA GLN A 151 0.54 5.20 4.02
C GLN A 151 -0.25 5.52 5.28
N ALA A 152 -0.08 4.67 6.28
CA ALA A 152 -0.62 4.85 7.62
C ALA A 152 0.46 5.44 8.54
N VAL A 153 0.05 6.34 9.43
CA VAL A 153 0.95 7.02 10.38
C VAL A 153 0.34 6.99 11.78
N TRP A 154 1.12 6.52 12.75
CA TRP A 154 0.81 6.52 14.17
C TRP A 154 1.79 7.45 14.90
N LYS A 155 1.26 8.37 15.68
CA LYS A 155 2.02 9.27 16.56
C LYS A 155 1.96 8.70 17.96
N LEU A 156 3.05 8.08 18.38
CA LEU A 156 3.14 7.30 19.60
C LEU A 156 3.94 8.08 20.64
N SER A 157 3.48 8.05 21.89
CA SER A 157 4.31 8.56 22.99
C SER A 157 5.56 7.71 23.19
N ARG A 158 5.45 6.40 22.94
CA ARG A 158 6.53 5.42 22.94
C ARG A 158 6.27 4.33 21.91
N LEU A 159 7.32 3.75 21.33
CA LEU A 159 7.17 2.75 20.28
C LEU A 159 6.69 1.38 20.83
N ASP A 160 6.92 1.11 22.12
CA ASP A 160 6.37 -0.06 22.83
C ASP A 160 4.85 0.03 23.12
N HIS A 161 4.22 1.18 22.85
CA HIS A 161 2.78 1.40 23.03
C HIS A 161 1.96 1.05 21.79
N LEU A 162 2.54 0.36 20.81
CA LEU A 162 1.78 -0.27 19.73
C LEU A 162 0.72 -1.18 20.35
N THR A 163 -0.55 -0.80 20.20
CA THR A 163 -1.70 -1.40 20.89
C THR A 163 -1.67 -2.92 20.78
N THR A 164 -1.61 -3.58 21.93
CA THR A 164 -1.56 -5.03 22.03
C THR A 164 -2.95 -5.57 21.66
N GLU A 165 -3.01 -6.41 20.61
CA GLU A 165 -4.19 -7.20 20.16
C GLU A 165 -5.22 -6.56 19.21
N ASP A 166 -4.92 -5.43 18.55
CA ASP A 166 -5.83 -4.85 17.55
C ASP A 166 -5.28 -4.86 16.12
N LEU A 167 -6.20 -4.92 15.16
CA LEU A 167 -5.92 -4.74 13.74
C LEU A 167 -5.25 -3.37 13.55
N LEU A 168 -3.98 -3.37 13.12
CA LEU A 168 -3.28 -2.14 12.82
C LEU A 168 -3.69 -1.62 11.45
N LEU A 169 -3.66 -2.51 10.45
CA LEU A 169 -3.92 -2.16 9.07
C LEU A 169 -4.49 -3.33 8.30
N GLN A 170 -5.50 -3.08 7.48
CA GLN A 170 -5.92 -3.99 6.43
C GLN A 170 -5.78 -3.29 5.07
N ALA A 171 -5.14 -3.95 4.12
CA ALA A 171 -4.93 -3.44 2.77
C ALA A 171 -5.40 -4.42 1.70
N THR A 172 -5.83 -3.88 0.55
CA THR A 172 -6.08 -4.63 -0.68
C THR A 172 -5.04 -4.26 -1.72
N ILE A 173 -4.27 -5.24 -2.17
CA ILE A 173 -3.23 -5.10 -3.19
C ILE A 173 -3.76 -5.71 -4.49
N PHE A 174 -3.52 -5.06 -5.62
CA PHE A 174 -3.98 -5.51 -6.92
C PHE A 174 -2.80 -5.95 -7.77
N ASP A 175 -2.95 -7.08 -8.46
CA ASP A 175 -2.00 -7.49 -9.49
C ASP A 175 -2.34 -6.77 -10.80
N GLY A 176 -1.74 -5.60 -11.00
CA GLY A 176 -1.97 -4.78 -12.18
C GLY A 176 -1.58 -5.47 -13.49
N LEU A 177 -0.56 -6.34 -13.46
CA LEU A 177 -0.12 -7.08 -14.64
C LEU A 177 -1.18 -8.11 -15.03
N LEU A 178 -1.67 -8.89 -14.07
CA LEU A 178 -2.67 -9.91 -14.33
C LEU A 178 -4.00 -9.29 -14.75
N ILE A 179 -4.40 -8.18 -14.12
CA ILE A 179 -5.58 -7.40 -14.54
C ILE A 179 -5.43 -6.93 -15.99
N ALA A 180 -4.26 -6.38 -16.37
CA ALA A 180 -4.01 -5.93 -17.73
C ALA A 180 -4.09 -7.09 -18.74
N VAL A 181 -3.48 -8.24 -18.42
CA VAL A 181 -3.53 -9.44 -19.26
C VAL A 181 -4.96 -9.94 -19.43
N LEU A 182 -5.76 -9.97 -18.37
CA LEU A 182 -7.16 -10.38 -18.43
C LEU A 182 -8.00 -9.42 -19.27
N LEU A 183 -7.77 -8.11 -19.15
CA LEU A 183 -8.49 -7.11 -19.95
C LEU A 183 -8.16 -7.22 -21.44
N VAL A 184 -6.88 -7.30 -21.79
CA VAL A 184 -6.45 -7.43 -23.19
C VAL A 184 -6.92 -8.77 -23.78
N GLY A 185 -6.72 -9.88 -23.05
CA GLY A 185 -7.18 -11.19 -23.48
C GLY A 185 -8.70 -11.24 -23.66
N GLY A 186 -9.45 -10.67 -22.72
CA GLY A 186 -10.90 -10.54 -22.81
C GLY A 186 -11.36 -9.73 -24.02
N ALA A 187 -10.71 -8.59 -24.31
CA ALA A 187 -11.03 -7.76 -25.47
C ALA A 187 -10.81 -8.51 -26.79
N VAL A 188 -9.69 -9.24 -26.92
CA VAL A 188 -9.41 -10.06 -28.12
C VAL A 188 -10.47 -11.13 -28.32
N ILE A 189 -10.89 -11.82 -27.25
CA ILE A 189 -11.95 -12.83 -27.32
C ILE A 189 -13.28 -12.21 -27.76
N VAL A 190 -13.66 -11.06 -27.19
CA VAL A 190 -14.90 -10.36 -27.55
C VAL A 190 -14.90 -9.96 -29.02
N ILE A 191 -13.81 -9.38 -29.51
CA ILE A 191 -13.65 -8.99 -30.92
C ILE A 191 -13.72 -10.22 -31.82
N GLY A 192 -13.04 -11.32 -31.47
CA GLY A 192 -13.07 -12.57 -32.23
C GLY A 192 -14.47 -13.18 -32.32
N LEU A 193 -15.21 -13.22 -31.21
CA LEU A 193 -16.60 -13.71 -31.18
C LEU A 193 -17.52 -12.82 -32.02
N TRP A 194 -17.34 -11.50 -31.94
CA TRP A 194 -18.11 -10.55 -32.75
C TRP A 194 -17.84 -10.75 -34.24
N PHE A 195 -16.58 -10.88 -34.63
CA PHE A 195 -16.16 -11.15 -36.02
C PHE A 195 -16.75 -12.47 -36.55
N LEU A 196 -16.63 -13.56 -35.79
CA LEU A 196 -17.22 -14.85 -36.17
C LEU A 196 -18.74 -14.77 -36.33
N ARG A 197 -19.42 -13.99 -35.48
CA ARG A 197 -20.87 -13.79 -35.58
C ARG A 197 -21.23 -12.98 -36.84
N THR A 198 -20.43 -11.98 -37.18
CA THR A 198 -20.61 -11.17 -38.40
C THR A 198 -20.41 -12.01 -39.66
N ILE A 199 -19.36 -12.85 -39.71
CA ILE A 199 -19.13 -13.77 -40.84
C ILE A 199 -20.28 -14.76 -40.99
N ARG A 200 -20.76 -15.38 -39.90
CA ARG A 200 -21.89 -16.32 -39.99
C ARG A 200 -23.15 -15.64 -40.51
N ARG A 201 -23.38 -14.36 -40.18
CA ARG A 201 -24.48 -13.58 -40.75
C ARG A 201 -24.28 -13.29 -42.24
N ALA A 202 -23.06 -12.96 -42.65
CA ALA A 202 -22.74 -12.72 -44.06
C ALA A 202 -22.88 -13.99 -44.91
N HIS A 203 -22.39 -15.15 -44.42
CA HIS A 203 -22.59 -16.43 -45.10
C HIS A 203 -24.07 -16.78 -45.23
N ARG A 204 -24.87 -16.55 -44.17
CA ARG A 204 -26.31 -16.77 -44.24
C ARG A 204 -27.00 -15.90 -45.29
N LEU A 205 -26.59 -14.64 -45.44
CA LEU A 205 -27.12 -13.75 -46.48
C LEU A 205 -26.75 -14.25 -47.90
N ILE A 206 -25.51 -14.70 -48.10
CA ILE A 206 -25.07 -15.26 -49.38
C ILE A 206 -25.83 -16.56 -49.70
N ASP A 207 -26.01 -17.44 -48.71
CA ASP A 207 -26.79 -18.67 -48.90
C ASP A 207 -28.26 -18.36 -49.23
N GLU A 208 -28.87 -17.34 -48.61
CA GLU A 208 -30.25 -16.92 -48.91
C GLU A 208 -30.35 -16.31 -50.33
N GLU A 209 -29.40 -15.45 -50.73
CA GLU A 209 -29.40 -14.72 -52.01
C GLU A 209 -28.98 -15.59 -53.22
N TYR A 210 -28.13 -16.60 -53.01
CA TYR A 210 -27.67 -17.55 -54.02
C TYR A 210 -28.23 -18.97 -53.85
N SER A 211 -29.25 -19.16 -53.01
CA SER A 211 -29.94 -20.47 -52.95
C SER A 211 -30.65 -20.75 -54.28
N LEU A 212 -30.50 -21.98 -54.77
CA LEU A 212 -31.18 -22.49 -55.98
C LEU A 212 -32.71 -22.28 -55.95
N ASP A 213 -33.31 -22.22 -54.75
CA ASP A 213 -34.73 -21.91 -54.58
C ASP A 213 -35.09 -20.48 -55.00
N ASN A 214 -34.21 -19.50 -54.77
CA ASN A 214 -34.45 -18.11 -55.13
C ASN A 214 -34.18 -17.86 -56.62
N ILE A 215 -33.15 -18.52 -57.18
CA ILE A 215 -32.86 -18.50 -58.62
C ILE A 215 -33.99 -19.17 -59.42
N ALA A 216 -34.53 -20.29 -58.92
CA ALA A 216 -35.68 -20.95 -59.55
C ALA A 216 -36.97 -20.11 -59.48
N LEU A 217 -37.15 -19.29 -58.44
CA LEU A 217 -38.27 -18.35 -58.30
C LEU A 217 -38.14 -17.13 -59.22
N ASP A 218 -36.92 -16.68 -59.52
CA ASP A 218 -36.68 -15.57 -60.45
C ASP A 218 -36.83 -16.03 -61.91
N ASP A 219 -36.27 -17.19 -62.27
CA ASP A 219 -36.43 -17.83 -63.60
C ASP A 219 -37.90 -18.13 -63.93
N SER A 220 -38.72 -18.46 -62.92
CA SER A 220 -40.15 -18.71 -63.12
C SER A 220 -40.98 -17.44 -63.18
N ARG A 221 -40.53 -16.32 -62.60
CA ARG A 221 -41.19 -15.01 -62.78
C ARG A 221 -40.85 -14.40 -64.14
N GLU A 222 -39.59 -14.45 -64.56
CA GLU A 222 -39.13 -13.90 -65.85
C GLU A 222 -39.83 -14.58 -67.03
N ASN A 223 -39.93 -15.93 -67.02
CA ASN A 223 -40.70 -16.70 -68.01
C ASN A 223 -42.20 -16.37 -68.01
N THR A 224 -42.80 -16.03 -66.87
CA THR A 224 -44.24 -15.72 -66.81
C THR A 224 -44.54 -14.34 -67.41
N THR A 225 -43.65 -13.37 -67.23
CA THR A 225 -43.78 -12.02 -67.83
C THR A 225 -43.53 -11.97 -69.33
N GLU A 226 -42.57 -12.74 -69.87
CA GLU A 226 -42.36 -12.80 -71.33
C GLU A 226 -43.56 -13.44 -72.06
N THR A 227 -44.24 -14.40 -71.42
CA THR A 227 -45.42 -15.07 -72.02
C THR A 227 -46.68 -14.18 -72.02
N GLU A 228 -46.74 -13.14 -71.18
CA GLU A 228 -47.86 -12.20 -71.14
C GLU A 228 -47.69 -11.01 -72.09
N GLU A 229 -46.46 -10.55 -72.38
CA GLU A 229 -46.22 -9.46 -73.35
C GLU A 229 -46.35 -9.91 -74.81
N GLU A 230 -46.13 -11.18 -75.13
CA GLU A 230 -46.27 -11.71 -76.51
C GLU A 230 -47.74 -11.98 -76.92
N LYS A 231 -48.71 -11.69 -76.04
CA LYS A 231 -50.13 -12.01 -76.22
C LYS A 231 -51.07 -10.81 -76.31
N ASN A 232 -50.54 -9.62 -76.59
CA ASN A 232 -51.32 -8.39 -76.78
C ASN A 232 -51.04 -7.69 -78.11
#